data_AF-M3I3S5-F1
#
_entry.id   AF-M3I3S5-F1
#
_cell.length_a   1.000
_cell.length_b   1.000
_cell.length_c   1.000
_cell.angle_alpha   90.00
_cell.angle_beta   90.00
_cell.angle_gamma   90.00
#
_symmetry.space_group_name_H-M   'P 1'
#
loop_
_entity.id
_entity.type
_entity.pdbx_description
1 polymer ?
#
loop_
_entity_poly.entity_id
_entity_poly.type
_entity_poly.pdbx_seq_one_letter_code
_entity_poly.pdbx_strand_id
1 'polypeptide(L)'
;MNEENQKDIFEDSSLEEKNEDTSSEPTSFEIKKPVETLEQFIPSGARVIPMKYVLSPVSGIQISTLKPGDKIMIQLLKSDSSSQSIIETMKLETPEGQIRPLPGTVVASKNNGVENETVIQIGSDIFGKIYEEENSIKVRPYSGEKPILIGEKSSSPKNKTKISETQEDSGLMITILIALGILGISMTAIFSFLF
;
A
#
# COMPACT_ATOMS: atom_id res chain seq x y z
N MET A 1 -40.23 19.68 -61.43
CA MET A 1 -39.75 18.40 -60.87
C MET A 1 -39.65 18.58 -59.37
N ASN A 2 -40.41 17.93 -58.49
CA ASN A 2 -41.64 17.16 -58.56
C ASN A 2 -42.18 17.14 -57.12
N GLU A 3 -43.49 17.15 -56.96
CA GLU A 3 -44.22 16.92 -55.72
C GLU A 3 -44.09 15.46 -55.24
N GLU A 4 -44.59 15.26 -54.01
CA GLU A 4 -45.27 14.07 -53.52
C GLU A 4 -44.48 12.94 -52.82
N ASN A 5 -44.78 12.83 -51.53
CA ASN A 5 -45.62 11.76 -50.97
C ASN A 5 -45.06 10.33 -51.07
N GLN A 6 -44.68 9.79 -49.90
CA GLN A 6 -44.81 8.36 -49.66
C GLN A 6 -45.30 8.12 -48.23
N LYS A 7 -46.62 8.09 -48.15
CA LYS A 7 -47.42 7.20 -47.31
C LYS A 7 -47.15 5.76 -47.76
N ASP A 8 -46.93 4.82 -46.84
CA ASP A 8 -47.79 3.63 -46.68
C ASP A 8 -47.23 2.66 -45.61
N ILE A 9 -48.01 2.36 -44.55
CA ILE A 9 -48.92 1.19 -44.34
C ILE A 9 -48.08 -0.08 -44.00
N PHE A 10 -48.22 -0.78 -42.86
CA PHE A 10 -49.33 -1.58 -42.29
C PHE A 10 -49.14 -1.68 -40.75
N GLU A 11 -50.15 -1.44 -39.90
CA GLU A 11 -51.18 -2.39 -39.38
C GLU A 11 -50.54 -3.63 -38.69
N ASP A 12 -50.86 -4.01 -37.44
CA ASP A 12 -52.20 -4.16 -36.85
C ASP A 12 -52.18 -4.11 -35.30
N SER A 13 -53.35 -3.77 -34.78
CA SER A 13 -53.90 -3.70 -33.41
C SER A 13 -53.71 -4.97 -32.56
N SER A 14 -53.88 -5.00 -31.24
CA SER A 14 -55.03 -4.61 -30.39
C SER A 14 -54.61 -4.86 -28.91
N LEU A 15 -54.77 -3.93 -27.95
CA LEU A 15 -55.91 -3.76 -27.00
C LEU A 15 -56.21 -5.04 -26.18
N GLU A 16 -56.23 -5.12 -24.85
CA GLU A 16 -56.84 -4.29 -23.77
C GLU A 16 -56.24 -4.74 -22.40
N GLU A 17 -55.94 -3.83 -21.45
CA GLU A 17 -56.71 -3.54 -20.20
C GLU A 17 -56.96 -4.76 -19.27
N LYS A 18 -56.97 -4.71 -17.93
CA LYS A 18 -56.85 -3.72 -16.84
C LYS A 18 -57.03 -4.58 -15.57
N ASN A 19 -56.44 -4.23 -14.43
CA ASN A 19 -57.06 -4.33 -13.10
C ASN A 19 -56.17 -3.66 -12.06
N GLU A 20 -56.67 -2.54 -11.54
CA GLU A 20 -56.23 -1.86 -10.33
C GLU A 20 -56.70 -2.70 -9.12
N ASP A 21 -55.86 -2.84 -8.09
CA ASP A 21 -56.32 -2.60 -6.71
C ASP A 21 -55.14 -2.44 -5.74
N THR A 22 -54.97 -1.19 -5.31
CA THR A 22 -54.82 -0.74 -3.91
C THR A 22 -54.17 -1.68 -2.89
N SER A 23 -52.92 -1.38 -2.48
CA SER A 23 -52.53 -1.46 -1.07
C SER A 23 -51.30 -0.60 -0.78
N SER A 24 -51.56 0.51 -0.10
CA SER A 24 -50.60 1.40 0.54
C SER A 24 -50.06 0.78 1.83
N GLU A 25 -48.75 0.54 1.91
CA GLU A 25 -47.99 0.52 3.16
C GLU A 25 -46.51 0.86 2.91
N PRO A 26 -45.80 1.38 3.93
CA PRO A 26 -45.13 2.66 3.82
C PRO A 26 -43.74 2.56 3.22
N THR A 27 -43.38 3.61 2.50
CA THR A 27 -42.03 4.02 2.17
C THR A 27 -41.22 4.05 3.45
N SER A 28 -40.56 2.95 3.78
CA SER A 28 -39.42 2.96 4.68
C SER A 28 -38.43 3.91 4.05
N PHE A 29 -38.29 5.09 4.66
CA PHE A 29 -37.17 5.97 4.46
C PHE A 29 -35.92 5.14 4.76
N GLU A 30 -35.39 4.52 3.72
CA GLU A 30 -34.01 4.07 3.72
C GLU A 30 -33.21 5.35 3.79
N ILE A 31 -32.89 5.72 5.03
CA ILE A 31 -31.86 6.67 5.37
C ILE A 31 -30.64 6.16 4.63
N LYS A 32 -30.40 6.69 3.42
CA LYS A 32 -29.16 6.54 2.69
C LYS A 32 -28.09 7.04 3.65
N LYS A 33 -27.48 6.10 4.37
CA LYS A 33 -26.27 6.35 5.12
C LYS A 33 -25.35 7.08 4.13
N PRO A 34 -24.81 8.26 4.46
CA PRO A 34 -23.92 8.96 3.55
C PRO A 34 -22.84 7.95 3.18
N VAL A 35 -22.71 7.63 1.90
CA VAL A 35 -21.53 6.93 1.42
C VAL A 35 -20.41 7.92 1.70
N GLU A 36 -19.71 7.72 2.82
CA GLU A 36 -18.47 8.42 3.10
C GLU A 36 -17.51 7.97 2.00
N THR A 37 -17.45 8.79 0.96
CA THR A 37 -16.48 8.70 -0.11
C THR A 37 -15.17 9.23 0.45
N LEU A 38 -14.08 8.47 0.32
CA LEU A 38 -12.78 8.87 0.87
C LEU A 38 -12.24 10.17 0.26
N GLU A 39 -12.89 10.68 -0.78
CA GLU A 39 -12.63 11.98 -1.40
C GLU A 39 -12.72 13.17 -0.43
N GLN A 40 -13.51 13.06 0.65
CA GLN A 40 -13.55 14.12 1.67
C GLN A 40 -12.22 14.35 2.38
N PHE A 41 -11.32 13.35 2.36
CA PHE A 41 -9.99 13.43 2.95
C PHE A 41 -8.95 14.09 2.02
N ILE A 42 -9.36 14.45 0.80
CA ILE A 42 -8.52 15.17 -0.17
C ILE A 42 -8.91 16.66 -0.12
N PRO A 43 -8.01 17.55 0.32
CA PRO A 43 -8.29 18.98 0.35
C PRO A 43 -8.62 19.54 -1.04
N SER A 44 -9.54 20.50 -1.09
CA SER A 44 -9.82 21.24 -2.32
C SER A 44 -8.56 21.97 -2.81
N GLY A 45 -8.17 21.74 -4.06
CA GLY A 45 -6.94 22.29 -4.65
C GLY A 45 -5.70 21.41 -4.49
N ALA A 46 -5.80 20.26 -3.83
CA ALA A 46 -4.73 19.26 -3.81
C ALA A 46 -4.53 18.61 -5.18
N ARG A 47 -3.29 18.19 -5.46
CA ARG A 47 -2.95 17.46 -6.69
C ARG A 47 -3.21 15.97 -6.47
N VAL A 48 -4.17 15.41 -7.19
CA VAL A 48 -4.47 13.97 -7.16
C VAL A 48 -3.71 13.26 -8.26
N ILE A 49 -2.87 12.31 -7.88
CA ILE A 49 -1.94 11.61 -8.76
C ILE A 49 -2.17 10.10 -8.65
N PRO A 50 -2.28 9.37 -9.78
CA PRO A 50 -2.37 7.92 -9.75
C PRO A 50 -1.07 7.29 -9.26
N MET A 51 -1.24 6.28 -8.43
CA MET A 51 -0.16 5.60 -7.74
C MET A 51 -0.55 4.15 -7.51
N LYS A 52 0.44 3.32 -7.20
CA LYS A 52 0.24 1.91 -6.83
C LYS A 52 1.04 1.56 -5.60
N TYR A 53 0.60 0.49 -4.94
CA TYR A 53 1.33 -0.08 -3.82
C TYR A 53 2.65 -0.69 -4.26
N VAL A 54 3.64 -0.62 -3.36
CA VAL A 54 4.82 -1.48 -3.44
C VAL A 54 4.59 -2.68 -2.54
N LEU A 55 4.52 -3.86 -3.14
CA LEU A 55 4.19 -5.09 -2.42
C LEU A 55 5.39 -5.63 -1.61
N SER A 56 5.07 -6.31 -0.51
CA SER A 56 6.03 -7.04 0.33
C SER A 56 5.37 -8.29 0.93
N PRO A 57 5.44 -9.45 0.25
CA PRO A 57 4.75 -10.67 0.70
C PRO A 57 5.19 -11.19 2.08
N VAL A 58 6.47 -10.99 2.43
CA VAL A 58 7.06 -11.54 3.64
C VAL A 58 6.85 -10.61 4.85
N SER A 59 7.25 -9.34 4.71
CA SER A 59 7.31 -8.36 5.81
C SER A 59 6.31 -7.22 5.70
N GLY A 60 5.37 -7.30 4.76
CA GLY A 60 4.42 -6.23 4.50
C GLY A 60 3.25 -6.17 5.48
N ILE A 61 2.56 -5.03 5.45
CA ILE A 61 1.30 -4.77 6.15
C ILE A 61 0.15 -5.13 5.20
N GLN A 62 -0.84 -5.89 5.66
CA GLN A 62 -1.98 -6.23 4.82
C GLN A 62 -2.85 -5.00 4.54
N ILE A 63 -3.27 -4.78 3.29
CA ILE A 63 -4.02 -3.57 2.92
C ILE A 63 -5.33 -3.41 3.70
N SER A 64 -5.98 -4.52 4.04
CA SER A 64 -7.21 -4.54 4.84
C SER A 64 -7.04 -4.01 6.26
N THR A 65 -5.80 -3.94 6.74
CA THR A 65 -5.45 -3.51 8.09
C THR A 65 -4.82 -2.12 8.15
N LEU A 66 -4.68 -1.44 7.00
CA LEU A 66 -4.10 -0.10 6.94
C LEU A 66 -4.93 0.90 7.74
N LYS A 67 -4.24 1.74 8.49
CA LYS A 67 -4.84 2.78 9.33
C LYS A 67 -4.35 4.17 8.93
N PRO A 68 -5.18 5.21 9.14
CA PRO A 68 -4.72 6.58 9.08
C PRO A 68 -3.44 6.79 9.91
N GLY A 69 -2.43 7.42 9.33
CA GLY A 69 -1.11 7.64 9.91
C GLY A 69 -0.05 6.60 9.53
N ASP A 70 -0.43 5.44 8.98
CA ASP A 70 0.53 4.44 8.53
C ASP A 70 1.40 4.99 7.40
N LYS A 71 2.71 4.73 7.47
CA LYS A 71 3.66 5.10 6.43
C LYS A 71 4.05 3.88 5.61
N ILE A 72 3.79 3.93 4.31
CA ILE A 72 4.03 2.84 3.39
C ILE A 72 4.78 3.32 2.15
N MET A 73 5.45 2.40 1.48
CA MET A 73 6.10 2.69 0.20
C MET A 73 5.08 2.60 -0.92
N ILE A 74 5.00 3.66 -1.72
CA ILE A 74 4.16 3.74 -2.92
C ILE A 74 5.02 4.06 -4.13
N GLN A 75 4.48 3.83 -5.32
CA GLN A 75 5.10 4.22 -6.58
C GLN A 75 4.11 5.03 -7.40
N LEU A 76 4.53 6.21 -7.86
CA LEU A 76 3.72 7.03 -8.77
C LEU A 76 3.64 6.40 -10.16
N LEU A 77 2.52 6.63 -10.85
CA LEU A 77 2.32 6.19 -12.22
C LEU A 77 2.48 7.38 -13.18
N LYS A 78 3.21 7.16 -14.28
CA LYS A 78 3.43 8.17 -15.32
C LYS A 78 2.28 8.12 -16.34
N SER A 79 1.07 8.49 -15.89
CA SER A 79 -0.16 8.45 -16.70
C SER A 79 -0.46 9.74 -17.46
N ASP A 80 -0.08 10.88 -16.90
CA ASP A 80 -0.45 12.21 -17.37
C ASP A 80 0.65 13.24 -17.07
N SER A 81 0.53 14.43 -17.66
CA SER A 81 1.53 15.49 -17.57
C SER A 81 1.75 16.00 -16.14
N SER A 82 0.71 16.02 -15.30
CA SER A 82 0.83 16.42 -13.89
C SER A 82 1.67 15.41 -13.11
N SER A 83 1.36 14.12 -13.28
CA SER A 83 2.14 13.02 -12.70
C SER A 83 3.60 13.03 -13.14
N GLN A 84 3.83 13.25 -14.44
CA GLN A 84 5.18 13.36 -14.98
C GLN A 84 5.96 14.54 -14.38
N SER A 85 5.35 15.73 -14.30
CA SER A 85 5.99 16.91 -13.71
C SER A 85 6.40 16.67 -12.25
N ILE A 86 5.56 15.97 -11.47
CA ILE A 86 5.86 15.64 -10.07
C ILE A 86 7.00 14.62 -9.98
N ILE A 87 6.96 13.57 -10.80
CA ILE A 87 8.02 12.55 -10.88
C ILE A 87 9.39 13.19 -11.19
N GLU A 88 9.42 14.12 -12.13
CA GLU A 88 10.62 14.87 -12.52
C GLU A 88 11.08 15.81 -11.40
N THR A 89 10.16 16.57 -10.81
CA THR A 89 10.44 17.50 -9.70
C THR A 89 11.01 16.78 -8.48
N MET A 90 10.47 15.60 -8.16
CA MET A 90 10.92 14.76 -7.05
C MET A 90 12.13 13.87 -7.42
N LYS A 91 12.63 13.94 -8.67
CA LYS A 91 13.75 13.14 -9.19
C LYS A 91 13.57 11.63 -8.93
N LEU A 92 12.34 11.15 -9.16
CA LEU A 92 11.97 9.76 -8.91
C LEU A 92 12.31 8.85 -10.09
N GLU A 93 12.43 9.37 -11.31
CA GLU A 93 12.78 8.57 -12.48
C GLU A 93 14.28 8.18 -12.46
N THR A 94 14.57 6.89 -12.63
CA THR A 94 15.94 6.40 -12.76
C THR A 94 16.47 6.61 -14.18
N PRO A 95 17.79 6.54 -14.41
CA PRO A 95 18.36 6.58 -15.76
C PRO A 95 17.79 5.50 -16.70
N GLU A 96 17.29 4.40 -16.14
CA GLU A 96 16.65 3.29 -16.86
C GLU A 96 15.15 3.51 -17.11
N GLY A 97 14.60 4.66 -16.74
CA GLY A 97 13.18 5.01 -16.94
C GLY A 97 12.22 4.40 -15.91
N GLN A 98 12.73 3.83 -14.81
CA GLN A 98 11.87 3.27 -13.76
C GLN A 98 11.53 4.35 -12.71
N ILE A 99 10.30 4.33 -12.20
CA ILE A 99 9.90 5.27 -11.14
C ILE A 99 10.33 4.71 -9.78
N ARG A 100 11.11 5.44 -8.99
CA ARG A 100 11.51 5.01 -7.66
C ARG A 100 10.32 5.05 -6.69
N PRO A 101 10.19 4.05 -5.82
CA PRO A 101 9.28 4.12 -4.69
C PRO A 101 9.61 5.28 -3.75
N LEU A 102 8.58 5.83 -3.12
CA LEU A 102 8.71 6.86 -2.10
C LEU A 102 7.76 6.60 -0.92
N PRO A 103 8.03 7.17 0.26
CA PRO A 103 7.11 7.08 1.38
C PRO A 103 5.86 7.93 1.18
N GLY A 104 4.70 7.35 1.42
CA GLY A 104 3.41 8.03 1.55
C GLY A 104 2.77 7.76 2.91
N THR A 105 1.91 8.67 3.37
CA THR A 105 1.16 8.52 4.63
C THR A 105 -0.29 8.22 4.30
N VAL A 106 -0.84 7.14 4.84
CA VAL A 106 -2.26 6.82 4.72
C VAL A 106 -3.06 7.87 5.47
N VAL A 107 -3.98 8.55 4.79
CA VAL A 107 -4.88 9.54 5.39
C VAL A 107 -6.22 8.89 5.75
N ALA A 108 -6.71 8.02 4.87
CA ALA A 108 -7.90 7.24 5.08
C ALA A 108 -7.79 5.91 4.34
N SER A 109 -8.37 4.86 4.91
CA SER A 109 -8.53 3.57 4.25
C SER A 109 -9.91 3.01 4.58
N LYS A 110 -10.52 2.37 3.59
CA LYS A 110 -11.84 1.75 3.69
C LYS A 110 -11.75 0.36 3.11
N ASN A 111 -12.25 -0.61 3.85
CA ASN A 111 -12.36 -1.99 3.43
C ASN A 111 -13.84 -2.39 3.38
N ASN A 112 -14.31 -2.84 2.23
CA ASN A 112 -15.71 -3.28 2.04
C ASN A 112 -15.84 -4.82 2.00
N GLY A 113 -14.84 -5.56 2.47
CA GLY A 113 -14.80 -7.04 2.49
C GLY A 113 -14.32 -7.68 1.18
N VAL A 114 -14.57 -7.03 0.04
CA VAL A 114 -14.05 -7.44 -1.27
C VAL A 114 -12.99 -6.46 -1.75
N GLU A 115 -13.21 -5.17 -1.54
CA GLU A 115 -12.37 -4.11 -2.09
C GLU A 115 -11.75 -3.26 -0.99
N ASN A 116 -10.60 -2.68 -1.29
CA ASN A 116 -9.91 -1.72 -0.46
C ASN A 116 -9.69 -0.41 -1.21
N GLU A 117 -10.16 0.68 -0.62
CA GLU A 117 -9.92 2.04 -1.10
C GLU A 117 -9.03 2.74 -0.08
N THR A 118 -7.93 3.34 -0.52
CA THR A 118 -7.01 4.05 0.36
C THR A 118 -6.60 5.38 -0.25
N VAL A 119 -6.64 6.43 0.57
CA VAL A 119 -6.14 7.76 0.25
C VAL A 119 -4.80 7.97 0.94
N ILE A 120 -3.79 8.34 0.14
CA ILE A 120 -2.40 8.46 0.57
C ILE A 120 -1.92 9.87 0.28
N GLN A 121 -1.32 10.51 1.26
CA GLN A 121 -0.67 11.82 1.15
C GLN A 121 0.83 11.66 0.93
N ILE A 122 1.35 12.49 0.03
CA ILE A 122 2.77 12.62 -0.30
C ILE A 122 3.14 14.10 -0.18
N GLY A 123 4.07 14.41 0.73
CA GLY A 123 4.40 15.81 1.01
C GLY A 123 3.20 16.58 1.56
N SER A 124 3.07 17.85 1.19
CA SER A 124 2.03 18.74 1.71
C SER A 124 0.75 18.76 0.85
N ASP A 125 0.88 18.64 -0.47
CA ASP A 125 -0.16 19.00 -1.43
C ASP A 125 -0.49 17.90 -2.45
N ILE A 126 0.20 16.76 -2.40
CA ILE A 126 -0.01 15.65 -3.34
C ILE A 126 -0.71 14.52 -2.63
N PHE A 127 -1.78 14.04 -3.26
CA PHE A 127 -2.60 12.94 -2.76
C PHE A 127 -2.77 11.91 -3.87
N GLY A 128 -3.05 10.68 -3.50
CA GLY A 128 -3.53 9.69 -4.44
C GLY A 128 -4.53 8.77 -3.81
N LYS A 129 -5.36 8.22 -4.69
CA LYS A 129 -6.36 7.22 -4.36
C LYS A 129 -5.93 5.92 -5.01
N ILE A 130 -5.83 4.86 -4.21
CA ILE A 130 -5.59 3.51 -4.68
C ILE A 130 -6.85 2.70 -4.40
N TYR A 131 -7.30 2.00 -5.44
CA TYR A 131 -8.39 1.05 -5.36
C TYR A 131 -7.84 -0.34 -5.69
N GLU A 132 -8.13 -1.31 -4.84
CA GLU A 132 -7.59 -2.66 -4.93
C GLU A 132 -8.69 -3.68 -4.65
N GLU A 133 -8.76 -4.73 -5.47
CA GLU A 133 -9.79 -5.78 -5.38
C GLU A 133 -9.32 -6.97 -4.52
N GLU A 134 -8.03 -7.05 -4.19
CA GLU A 134 -7.48 -8.14 -3.39
C GLU A 134 -7.14 -7.70 -1.97
N ASN A 135 -7.91 -8.16 -0.98
CA ASN A 135 -7.68 -7.84 0.44
C ASN A 135 -6.48 -8.56 1.10
N SER A 136 -5.90 -9.58 0.46
CA SER A 136 -4.78 -10.36 1.00
C SER A 136 -3.40 -9.80 0.70
N ILE A 137 -3.29 -8.80 -0.18
CA ILE A 137 -1.98 -8.26 -0.52
C ILE A 137 -1.36 -7.52 0.66
N LYS A 138 -0.03 -7.60 0.73
CA LYS A 138 0.78 -6.95 1.75
C LYS A 138 1.65 -5.87 1.12
N VAL A 139 1.63 -4.67 1.70
CA VAL A 139 2.38 -3.51 1.23
C VAL A 139 3.61 -3.27 2.07
N ARG A 140 4.65 -2.71 1.46
CA ARG A 140 5.94 -2.47 2.12
C ARG A 140 5.80 -1.31 3.11
N PRO A 141 6.03 -1.54 4.42
CA PRO A 141 6.07 -0.45 5.39
C PRO A 141 7.27 0.46 5.13
N TYR A 142 7.14 1.73 5.48
CA TYR A 142 8.27 2.65 5.49
C TYR A 142 9.04 2.54 6.80
N SER A 143 10.29 2.06 6.75
CA SER A 143 11.15 1.87 7.94
C SER A 143 11.83 3.13 8.46
N GLY A 144 11.59 4.29 7.84
CA GLY A 144 12.23 5.56 8.25
C GLY A 144 13.63 5.78 7.65
N GLU A 145 14.10 4.90 6.77
CA GLU A 145 15.32 5.14 6.01
C GLU A 145 15.07 6.27 5.00
N LYS A 146 15.90 7.32 5.04
CA LYS A 146 15.78 8.43 4.09
C LYS A 146 15.93 7.88 2.66
N PRO A 147 15.12 8.33 1.69
CA PRO A 147 15.30 7.95 0.29
C PRO A 147 16.76 8.21 -0.10
N ILE A 148 17.45 7.17 -0.58
CA ILE A 148 18.85 7.28 -0.98
C ILE A 148 18.89 8.18 -2.21
N LEU A 149 19.10 9.49 -2.00
CA LEU A 149 19.53 10.40 -3.04
C LEU A 149 20.99 10.01 -3.34
N ILE A 150 21.18 9.15 -4.34
CA ILE A 150 22.51 8.73 -4.78
C ILE A 150 23.17 9.90 -5.48
N GLY A 151 23.87 10.71 -4.69
CA GLY A 151 24.97 11.56 -5.10
C GLY A 151 26.07 11.36 -4.06
N GLU A 152 27.23 10.92 -4.53
CA GLU A 152 28.50 10.82 -3.82
C GLU A 152 28.85 9.48 -3.12
N LYS A 153 29.99 8.97 -3.54
CA LYS A 153 30.66 7.77 -3.05
C LYS A 153 31.32 8.04 -1.69
N SER A 154 31.40 6.96 -0.92
CA SER A 154 32.33 6.67 0.18
C SER A 154 32.30 7.57 1.42
N SER A 155 31.79 7.03 2.52
CA SER A 155 32.62 6.41 3.57
C SER A 155 31.78 6.09 4.80
N SER A 156 31.69 4.80 5.14
CA SER A 156 31.50 4.34 6.53
C SER A 156 32.69 4.84 7.39
N PRO A 157 32.68 4.86 8.74
CA PRO A 157 31.81 4.06 9.63
C PRO A 157 31.38 4.72 10.98
N LYS A 158 30.35 4.15 11.64
CA LYS A 158 30.47 3.55 13.00
C LYS A 158 29.11 3.21 13.62
N ASN A 159 29.02 1.94 14.02
CA ASN A 159 28.37 1.38 15.20
C ASN A 159 26.96 1.86 15.58
N LYS A 160 26.02 0.89 15.54
CA LYS A 160 25.38 0.40 16.77
C LYS A 160 24.92 -1.04 16.57
N THR A 161 25.63 -1.91 17.28
CA THR A 161 25.26 -3.28 17.62
C THR A 161 23.81 -3.36 18.08
N LYS A 162 23.00 -4.17 17.40
CA LYS A 162 21.84 -4.83 18.00
C LYS A 162 21.88 -6.29 17.54
N ILE A 163 22.41 -7.13 18.42
CA ILE A 163 22.42 -8.58 18.28
C ILE A 163 20.96 -9.01 18.40
N SER A 164 20.38 -9.49 17.31
CA SER A 164 19.16 -10.29 17.32
C SER A 164 19.58 -11.74 17.53
N GLU A 165 19.11 -12.30 18.64
CA GLU A 165 19.28 -13.70 19.04
C GLU A 165 18.80 -14.65 17.93
N THR A 166 19.72 -15.46 17.40
CA THR A 166 19.39 -16.76 16.81
C THR A 166 19.56 -17.80 17.92
N GLN A 167 18.43 -18.24 18.46
CA GLN A 167 18.34 -19.12 19.64
C GLN A 167 18.70 -20.59 19.33
N GLU A 168 18.98 -20.94 18.07
CA GLU A 168 19.23 -22.32 17.64
C GLU A 168 20.72 -22.74 17.77
N ASP A 169 21.68 -21.83 17.56
CA ASP A 169 23.13 -22.14 17.52
C ASP A 169 23.89 -21.80 18.83
N SER A 170 23.26 -21.04 19.73
CA SER A 170 23.91 -20.55 20.95
C SER A 170 24.19 -21.69 21.96
N GLY A 171 23.39 -22.76 21.93
CA GLY A 171 23.58 -23.94 22.79
C GLY A 171 24.82 -24.77 22.41
N LEU A 172 25.16 -24.84 21.13
CA LEU A 172 26.35 -25.58 20.68
C LEU A 172 27.63 -24.75 20.94
N MET A 173 27.56 -23.44 20.74
CA MET A 173 28.70 -22.55 21.05
C MET A 173 28.98 -22.47 22.55
N ILE A 174 27.95 -22.36 23.41
CA ILE A 174 28.15 -22.30 24.86
C ILE A 174 28.75 -23.60 25.41
N THR A 175 28.32 -24.77 24.88
CA THR A 175 28.85 -26.07 25.31
C THR A 175 30.31 -26.25 24.90
N ILE A 176 30.71 -25.78 23.71
CA ILE A 176 32.11 -25.76 23.26
C ILE A 176 32.99 -24.87 24.15
N LEU A 177 32.52 -23.68 24.51
CA LEU A 177 33.28 -22.76 25.35
C LEU A 177 33.49 -23.33 26.77
N ILE A 178 32.46 -23.98 27.33
CA ILE A 178 32.57 -24.65 28.63
C ILE A 178 33.57 -25.82 28.56
N ALA A 179 33.51 -26.64 27.50
CA ALA A 179 34.42 -27.76 27.32
C ALA A 179 35.89 -27.31 27.21
N LEU A 180 36.17 -26.25 26.45
CA LEU A 180 37.52 -25.68 26.32
C LEU A 180 38.01 -25.06 27.63
N GLY A 181 37.12 -24.40 28.39
CA GLY A 181 37.46 -23.83 29.69
C GLY A 181 37.90 -24.89 30.71
N ILE A 182 37.15 -25.99 30.83
CA ILE A 182 37.48 -27.08 31.75
C ILE A 182 38.80 -27.75 31.35
N LEU A 183 39.03 -27.96 30.05
CA LEU A 183 40.26 -28.57 29.56
C LEU A 183 41.47 -27.68 29.84
N GLY A 184 41.36 -26.36 29.62
CA GLY A 184 42.43 -25.41 29.89
C GLY A 184 42.82 -25.36 31.36
N ILE A 185 41.82 -25.27 32.27
CA ILE A 185 42.06 -25.26 33.71
C ILE A 185 42.72 -26.58 34.16
N SER A 186 42.22 -27.72 33.67
CA SER A 186 42.80 -29.04 33.98
C SER A 186 44.27 -29.13 33.55
N MET A 187 44.60 -28.65 32.35
CA MET A 187 45.97 -28.64 31.83
C MET A 187 46.91 -27.80 32.71
N THR A 188 46.45 -26.61 33.12
CA THR A 188 47.24 -25.73 34.01
C THR A 188 47.41 -26.28 35.42
N ALA A 189 46.38 -26.96 35.97
CA ALA A 189 46.45 -27.58 37.28
C ALA A 189 47.42 -28.76 37.31
N ILE A 190 47.39 -29.60 36.27
CA ILE A 190 48.34 -30.72 36.13
C ILE A 190 49.76 -30.20 35.98
N PHE A 191 49.96 -29.17 35.15
CA PHE A 191 51.28 -28.55 34.97
C PHE A 191 51.83 -27.98 36.29
N SER A 192 50.99 -27.29 37.07
CA SER A 192 51.38 -26.72 38.38
C SER A 192 51.61 -27.77 39.48
N PHE A 193 51.17 -29.02 39.26
CA PHE A 193 51.37 -30.11 40.22
C PHE A 193 52.59 -30.98 39.86
N LEU A 194 52.98 -31.02 38.58
CA LEU A 194 54.12 -31.79 38.09
C LEU A 194 55.44 -31.01 38.05
N PHE A 195 55.39 -29.68 38.06
CA PHE A 195 56.55 -28.76 38.10
C PHE A 195 56.44 -27.82 39.30
#